data_AF-A0AAN6ET14-F1
#
_entry.id   AF-A0AAN6ET14-F1
#
_cell.length_a   1.000
_cell.length_b   1.000
_cell.length_c   1.000
_cell.angle_alpha   90.00
_cell.angle_beta   90.00
_cell.angle_gamma   90.00
#
_symmetry.space_group_name_H-M   'P 1'
#
loop_
_entity.id
_entity.type
_entity.pdbx_description
1 polymer ?
#
loop_
_entity_poly.entity_id
_entity_poly.type
_entity_poly.pdbx_seq_one_letter_code
_entity_poly.pdbx_strand_id
1 'polypeptide(L)'
;MKPKNSQNLPTLRGGEAIVAAIEHLSQQFRTQFQNLNQRFDRFETRVEIKFDRLQTQMRASETNNLARIQNSHLSTPLSDITLLVYISTTAEVLGFPATSRYITRMEEPELDAVIQGLGVAPATGSLASKRSKSYWARRLNRRQISQQQLYSIWARAVQE
;
A
#
# COMPACT_ATOMS: atom_id res chain seq x y z
N MET A 1 17.75 -86.13 22.00
CA MET A 1 17.29 -84.75 22.25
C MET A 1 17.92 -83.84 21.21
N LYS A 2 17.12 -83.19 20.35
CA LYS A 2 17.60 -82.18 19.38
C LYS A 2 17.26 -80.78 19.93
N PRO A 3 18.18 -79.80 19.92
CA PRO A 3 17.82 -78.44 20.30
C PRO A 3 17.01 -77.79 19.17
N LYS A 4 15.92 -77.12 19.55
CA LYS A 4 15.09 -76.31 18.64
C LYS A 4 15.84 -75.04 18.28
N ASN A 5 16.03 -74.84 16.98
CA ASN A 5 16.50 -73.60 16.37
C ASN A 5 15.63 -72.42 16.83
N SER A 6 16.26 -71.40 17.40
CA SER A 6 15.71 -70.08 17.66
C SER A 6 15.61 -69.29 16.36
N GLN A 7 14.58 -69.57 15.55
CA GLN A 7 14.13 -68.69 14.47
C GLN A 7 13.33 -67.52 15.05
N ASN A 8 14.04 -66.54 15.62
CA ASN A 8 13.49 -65.24 16.00
C ASN A 8 14.11 -64.14 15.12
N LEU A 9 13.84 -64.13 13.81
CA LEU A 9 14.26 -63.03 12.93
C LEU A 9 13.21 -62.63 11.87
N PRO A 10 11.99 -62.23 12.27
CA PRO A 10 11.22 -61.23 11.50
C PRO A 10 11.24 -59.84 12.15
N THR A 11 11.53 -59.74 13.45
CA THR A 11 11.28 -58.52 14.24
C THR A 11 12.38 -57.46 14.11
N LEU A 12 13.64 -57.84 13.89
CA LEU A 12 14.75 -56.88 13.73
C LEU A 12 14.67 -56.07 12.42
N ARG A 13 14.16 -56.67 11.34
CA ARG A 13 14.02 -56.00 10.03
C ARG A 13 12.93 -54.92 10.01
N GLY A 14 11.90 -55.09 10.85
CA GLY A 14 10.85 -54.09 11.03
C GLY A 14 11.32 -52.86 11.83
N GLY A 15 12.24 -53.05 12.79
CA GLY A 15 12.81 -51.96 13.58
C GLY A 15 13.64 -50.98 12.74
N GLU A 16 14.50 -51.49 11.85
CA GLU A 16 15.30 -50.66 10.95
C GLU A 16 14.43 -49.84 9.98
N ALA A 17 13.37 -50.44 9.44
CA ALA A 17 12.41 -49.74 8.58
C ALA A 17 11.65 -48.63 9.32
N ILE A 18 11.32 -48.84 10.60
CA ILE A 18 10.67 -47.82 11.44
C ILE A 18 11.62 -46.67 11.74
N VAL A 19 12.89 -46.96 12.06
CA VAL A 19 13.91 -45.92 12.31
C VAL A 19 14.13 -45.07 11.06
N ALA A 20 14.29 -45.70 9.89
CA ALA A 20 14.43 -44.99 8.61
C ALA A 20 13.19 -44.12 8.29
N ALA A 21 11.98 -44.60 8.58
CA ALA A 21 10.76 -43.83 8.39
C ALA A 21 10.67 -42.61 9.33
N ILE A 22 11.13 -42.75 10.58
CA ILE A 22 11.18 -41.66 11.57
C ILE A 22 12.22 -40.61 11.15
N GLU A 23 13.40 -41.03 10.68
CA GLU A 23 14.43 -40.13 10.17
C GLU A 23 13.94 -39.32 8.97
N HIS A 24 13.27 -40.00 8.02
CA HIS A 24 12.67 -39.36 6.86
C HIS A 24 11.58 -38.35 7.27
N LEU A 25 10.68 -38.74 8.19
CA LEU A 25 9.68 -37.81 8.74
C LEU A 25 10.33 -36.62 9.43
N SER A 26 11.37 -36.83 10.22
CA SER A 26 12.10 -35.75 10.90
C SER A 26 12.72 -34.76 9.90
N GLN A 27 13.31 -35.26 8.81
CA GLN A 27 13.86 -34.44 7.74
C GLN A 27 12.77 -33.66 7.00
N GLN A 28 11.63 -34.30 6.70
CA GLN A 28 10.47 -33.64 6.09
C GLN A 28 9.92 -32.53 6.99
N PHE A 29 9.75 -32.81 8.30
CA PHE A 29 9.30 -31.83 9.27
C PHE A 29 10.26 -30.64 9.37
N ARG A 30 11.58 -30.87 9.44
CA ARG A 30 12.58 -29.79 9.44
C ARG A 30 12.48 -28.91 8.20
N THR A 31 12.33 -29.53 7.04
CA THR A 31 12.21 -28.81 5.76
C THR A 31 10.93 -27.98 5.70
N GLN A 32 9.80 -28.55 6.14
CA GLN A 32 8.53 -27.84 6.21
C GLN A 32 8.59 -26.67 7.19
N PHE A 33 9.19 -26.87 8.37
CA PHE A 33 9.33 -25.84 9.39
C PHE A 33 10.23 -24.69 8.90
N GLN A 34 11.34 -24.99 8.22
CA GLN A 34 12.19 -23.98 7.61
C GLN A 34 11.44 -23.19 6.51
N ASN A 35 10.64 -23.86 5.69
CA ASN A 35 9.82 -23.19 4.68
C ASN A 35 8.77 -22.27 5.32
N LEU A 36 8.13 -22.72 6.40
CA LEU A 36 7.16 -21.92 7.15
C LEU A 36 7.81 -20.69 7.77
N ASN A 37 8.96 -20.83 8.42
CA ASN A 37 9.70 -19.69 8.98
C ASN A 37 10.02 -18.66 7.90
N GLN A 38 10.56 -19.09 6.76
CA GLN A 38 10.85 -18.18 5.65
C GLN A 38 9.59 -17.48 5.09
N ARG A 39 8.44 -18.16 5.07
CA ARG A 39 7.17 -17.55 4.67
C ARG A 39 6.71 -16.53 5.71
N PHE A 40 6.89 -16.83 6.98
CA PHE A 40 6.53 -15.95 8.08
C PHE A 40 7.36 -14.67 8.07
N ASP A 41 8.68 -14.79 7.93
CA ASP A 41 9.60 -13.63 7.85
C ASP A 41 9.23 -12.71 6.67
N ARG A 42 8.93 -13.30 5.50
CA ARG A 42 8.47 -12.56 4.31
C ARG A 42 7.12 -11.90 4.53
N PHE A 43 6.21 -12.55 5.26
CA PHE A 43 4.91 -12.00 5.58
C PHE A 43 5.05 -10.80 6.52
N GLU A 44 5.83 -10.94 7.60
CA GLU A 44 6.11 -9.89 8.57
C GLU A 44 6.70 -8.65 7.89
N THR A 45 7.72 -8.83 7.05
CA THR A 45 8.33 -7.74 6.26
C THR A 45 7.30 -7.05 5.34
N ARG A 46 6.44 -7.82 4.66
CA ARG A 46 5.41 -7.26 3.77
C ARG A 46 4.35 -6.48 4.54
N VAL A 47 4.00 -6.94 5.74
CA VAL A 47 3.03 -6.28 6.60
C VAL A 47 3.59 -4.96 7.12
N GLU A 48 4.84 -4.95 7.60
CA GLU A 48 5.54 -3.75 8.06
C GLU A 48 5.59 -2.67 6.97
N ILE A 49 6.06 -3.02 5.76
CA ILE A 49 6.11 -2.09 4.61
C ILE A 49 4.72 -1.52 4.27
N LYS A 50 3.66 -2.34 4.37
CA LYS A 50 2.28 -1.88 4.12
C LYS A 50 1.82 -0.91 5.21
N PHE A 51 2.12 -1.19 6.47
CA PHE A 51 1.78 -0.29 7.58
C PHE A 51 2.49 1.05 7.47
N ASP A 52 3.79 1.07 7.17
CA ASP A 52 4.55 2.30 6.98
C ASP A 52 3.98 3.16 5.84
N ARG A 53 3.62 2.49 4.74
CA ARG A 53 2.97 3.16 3.60
C ARG A 53 1.61 3.74 3.99
N LEU A 54 0.79 3.00 4.73
CA LEU A 54 -0.51 3.48 5.20
C LEU A 54 -0.36 4.68 6.14
N GLN A 55 0.59 4.61 7.08
CA GLN A 55 0.88 5.70 8.00
C GLN A 55 1.33 6.96 7.25
N THR A 56 2.20 6.82 6.25
CA THR A 56 2.64 7.92 5.40
C THR A 56 1.45 8.55 4.64
N GLN A 57 0.59 7.72 4.06
CA GLN A 57 -0.60 8.17 3.34
C GLN A 57 -1.60 8.87 4.26
N MET A 58 -1.79 8.37 5.49
CA MET A 58 -2.66 8.99 6.48
C MET A 58 -2.15 10.37 6.87
N ARG A 59 -0.86 10.51 7.21
CA ARG A 59 -0.25 11.81 7.54
C ARG A 59 -0.38 12.79 6.39
N ALA A 60 -0.03 12.39 5.17
CA ALA A 60 -0.16 13.25 3.99
C ALA A 60 -1.61 13.69 3.75
N SER A 61 -2.58 12.78 3.97
CA SER A 61 -4.01 13.08 3.87
C SER A 61 -4.46 14.10 4.91
N GLU A 62 -4.02 13.96 6.17
CA GLU A 62 -4.31 14.90 7.25
C GLU A 62 -3.74 16.30 6.98
N THR A 63 -2.45 16.37 6.59
CA THR A 63 -1.78 17.62 6.20
C THR A 63 -2.54 18.30 5.05
N ASN A 64 -2.86 17.54 4.00
CA ASN A 64 -3.60 18.06 2.85
C ASN A 64 -5.00 18.52 3.24
N ASN A 65 -5.67 17.82 4.16
CA ASN A 65 -6.99 18.22 4.62
C ASN A 65 -6.94 19.54 5.40
N LEU A 66 -5.94 19.71 6.28
CA LEU A 66 -5.73 20.97 7.00
C LEU A 66 -5.43 22.12 6.03
N ALA A 67 -4.51 21.91 5.09
CA ALA A 67 -4.17 22.89 4.07
C ALA A 67 -5.39 23.27 3.21
N ARG A 68 -6.25 22.30 2.83
CA ARG A 68 -7.52 22.59 2.12
C ARG A 68 -8.47 23.45 2.94
N ILE A 69 -8.63 23.15 4.22
CA ILE A 69 -9.46 23.96 5.13
C ILE A 69 -8.91 25.40 5.18
N GLN A 70 -7.63 25.57 5.44
CA GLN A 70 -6.97 26.88 5.48
C GLN A 70 -7.13 27.64 4.15
N ASN A 71 -6.87 26.97 3.03
CA ASN A 71 -7.01 27.54 1.69
C ASN A 71 -8.44 27.94 1.34
N SER A 72 -9.44 27.25 1.91
CA SER A 72 -10.86 27.56 1.68
C SER A 72 -11.32 28.86 2.36
N HIS A 73 -10.61 29.31 3.40
CA HIS A 73 -10.87 30.56 4.08
C HIS A 73 -10.21 31.78 3.41
N LEU A 74 -9.34 31.54 2.41
CA LEU A 74 -8.68 32.62 1.68
C LEU A 74 -9.69 33.37 0.81
N SER A 75 -9.94 34.61 1.19
CA SER A 75 -10.91 35.48 0.52
C SER A 75 -10.26 36.43 -0.49
N THR A 76 -8.93 36.54 -0.48
CA THR A 76 -8.19 37.44 -1.39
C THR A 76 -7.33 36.66 -2.39
N PRO A 77 -7.25 37.09 -3.67
CA PRO A 77 -6.44 36.41 -4.68
C PRO A 77 -4.93 36.45 -4.43
N LEU A 78 -4.47 37.38 -3.60
CA LEU A 78 -3.05 37.60 -3.28
C LEU A 78 -2.62 36.92 -1.97
N SER A 79 -3.57 36.37 -1.21
CA SER A 79 -3.23 35.61 -0.01
C SER A 79 -2.41 34.37 -0.36
N ASP A 80 -1.42 34.08 0.48
CA ASP A 80 -0.58 32.89 0.36
C ASP A 80 -1.42 31.63 0.57
N ILE A 81 -1.21 30.67 -0.32
CA ILE A 81 -1.84 29.36 -0.28
C ILE A 81 -0.92 28.40 0.48
N THR A 82 -1.50 27.66 1.43
CA THR A 82 -0.81 26.56 2.08
C THR A 82 -0.59 25.43 1.07
N LEU A 83 0.67 25.03 0.91
CA LEU A 83 1.10 23.99 -0.02
C LEU A 83 0.44 22.65 0.31
N LEU A 84 0.12 21.88 -0.73
CA LEU A 84 -0.28 20.48 -0.60
C LEU A 84 0.95 19.57 -0.74
N VAL A 85 0.88 18.39 -0.14
CA VAL A 85 1.93 17.36 -0.15
C VAL A 85 1.52 16.12 -0.95
N TYR A 86 2.50 15.41 -1.51
CA TYR A 86 2.28 14.14 -2.17
C TYR A 86 1.80 13.07 -1.18
N ILE A 87 0.75 12.34 -1.56
CA ILE A 87 0.15 11.31 -0.68
C ILE A 87 1.10 10.13 -0.40
N SER A 88 2.05 9.86 -1.28
CA SER A 88 2.98 8.74 -1.18
C SER A 88 4.24 9.05 -0.37
N THR A 89 4.62 10.31 -0.23
CA THR A 89 5.94 10.69 0.32
C THR A 89 5.88 11.79 1.37
N THR A 90 4.74 12.44 1.58
CA THR A 90 4.60 13.66 2.41
C THR A 90 5.46 14.85 1.97
N ALA A 91 6.17 14.76 0.84
CA ALA A 91 6.92 15.88 0.29
C ALA A 91 5.98 16.91 -0.34
N GLU A 92 6.39 18.17 -0.37
CA GLU A 92 5.62 19.25 -1.00
C GLU A 92 5.43 19.00 -2.50
N VAL A 93 4.24 19.31 -3.03
CA VAL A 93 3.98 19.24 -4.47
C VAL A 93 4.80 20.32 -5.18
N LEU A 94 5.75 19.90 -6.00
CA LEU A 94 6.61 20.83 -6.73
C LEU A 94 5.79 21.66 -7.72
N GLY A 95 6.05 22.97 -7.78
CA GLY A 95 5.30 23.89 -8.64
C GLY A 95 3.90 24.20 -8.13
N PHE A 96 3.57 23.86 -6.88
CA PHE A 96 2.29 24.24 -6.30
C PHE A 96 2.21 25.78 -6.21
N PRO A 97 1.09 26.36 -6.65
CA PRO A 97 0.87 27.80 -6.67
C PRO A 97 1.02 28.43 -5.29
N ALA A 98 1.89 29.44 -5.17
CA ALA A 98 2.02 30.22 -3.94
C ALA A 98 0.77 31.05 -3.63
N THR A 99 -0.02 31.47 -4.64
CA THR A 99 -1.21 32.30 -4.46
C THR A 99 -2.35 31.89 -5.37
N SER A 100 -3.58 32.30 -5.02
CA SER A 100 -4.78 31.99 -5.82
C SER A 100 -4.74 32.63 -7.21
N ARG A 101 -4.11 33.80 -7.33
CA ARG A 101 -3.85 34.49 -8.61
C ARG A 101 -2.88 33.72 -9.50
N TYR A 102 -1.93 32.96 -8.93
CA TYR A 102 -1.02 32.15 -9.74
C TYR A 102 -1.78 31.01 -10.45
N ILE A 103 -2.78 30.43 -9.79
CA ILE A 103 -3.59 29.32 -10.36
C ILE A 103 -4.32 29.71 -11.63
N THR A 104 -4.81 30.95 -11.73
CA THR A 104 -5.48 31.42 -12.95
C THR A 104 -4.52 31.65 -14.11
N ARG A 105 -3.21 31.74 -13.83
CA ARG A 105 -2.14 31.97 -14.79
C ARG A 105 -1.32 30.72 -15.11
N MET A 106 -1.54 29.62 -14.38
CA MET A 106 -0.86 28.36 -14.66
C MET A 106 -1.21 27.85 -16.05
N GLU A 107 -0.16 27.39 -16.74
CA GLU A 107 -0.24 26.71 -18.01
C GLU A 107 -0.64 25.24 -17.82
N GLU A 108 -1.14 24.62 -18.89
CA GLU A 108 -1.65 23.24 -18.85
C GLU A 108 -0.66 22.21 -18.29
N PRO A 109 0.65 22.23 -18.65
CA PRO A 109 1.63 21.29 -18.11
C PRO A 109 1.87 21.45 -16.61
N GLU A 110 1.89 22.70 -16.12
CA GLU A 110 2.07 22.99 -14.70
C GLU A 110 0.86 22.52 -13.89
N LEU A 111 -0.33 22.72 -14.46
CA LEU A 111 -1.58 22.32 -13.85
C LEU A 111 -1.72 20.79 -13.79
N ASP A 112 -1.30 20.10 -14.85
CA ASP A 112 -1.27 18.63 -14.90
C ASP A 112 -0.27 18.05 -13.90
N ALA A 113 0.92 18.65 -13.77
CA ALA A 113 1.92 18.25 -12.77
C ALA A 113 1.37 18.38 -11.33
N VAL A 114 0.68 19.48 -11.03
CA VAL A 114 0.02 19.66 -9.73
C VAL A 114 -1.13 18.67 -9.54
N ILE A 115 -2.01 18.47 -10.52
CA ILE A 115 -3.13 17.51 -10.44
C ILE A 115 -2.63 16.07 -10.24
N GLN A 116 -1.59 15.67 -10.98
CA GLN A 116 -0.94 14.38 -10.86
C GLN A 116 -0.31 14.22 -9.48
N GLY A 117 0.37 15.26 -8.97
CA GLY A 117 0.98 15.23 -7.64
C GLY A 117 -0.02 15.11 -6.49
N LEU A 118 -1.24 15.60 -6.71
CA LEU A 118 -2.37 15.45 -5.78
C LEU A 118 -3.04 14.07 -5.86
N GLY A 119 -2.57 13.17 -6.74
CA GLY A 119 -3.17 11.85 -6.95
C GLY A 119 -4.57 11.91 -7.57
N VAL A 120 -4.93 13.05 -8.16
CA VAL A 120 -6.19 13.23 -8.88
C VAL A 120 -5.93 12.84 -10.33
N ALA A 121 -6.76 11.98 -10.92
CA ALA A 121 -6.59 11.59 -12.32
C ALA A 121 -6.55 12.86 -13.20
N PRO A 122 -5.55 13.00 -14.10
CA PRO A 122 -5.47 14.13 -15.03
C PRO A 122 -6.78 14.19 -15.80
N ALA A 123 -7.40 15.37 -15.85
CA ALA A 123 -8.63 15.52 -16.60
C ALA A 123 -8.30 15.41 -18.09
N THR A 124 -8.81 14.40 -18.77
CA THR A 124 -8.92 14.37 -20.22
C THR A 124 -9.95 15.42 -20.64
N GLY A 125 -9.53 16.69 -20.75
CA GLY A 125 -10.43 17.79 -21.08
C GLY A 125 -9.76 19.16 -21.09
N SER A 126 -10.52 20.16 -21.56
CA SER A 126 -10.10 21.56 -21.73
C SER A 126 -9.42 22.15 -20.49
N LEU A 127 -8.49 23.08 -20.71
CA LEU A 127 -7.78 23.91 -19.73
C LEU A 127 -8.74 24.54 -18.68
N ALA A 128 -9.95 24.92 -19.10
CA ALA A 128 -11.00 25.41 -18.19
C ALA A 128 -11.51 24.34 -17.21
N SER A 129 -11.64 23.09 -17.65
CA SER A 129 -12.01 21.94 -16.81
C SER A 129 -10.88 21.58 -15.83
N LYS A 130 -9.62 21.64 -16.28
CA LYS A 130 -8.45 21.43 -15.41
C LYS A 130 -8.34 22.53 -14.35
N ARG A 131 -8.53 23.80 -14.73
CA ARG A 131 -8.53 24.95 -13.80
C ARG A 131 -9.65 24.83 -12.79
N SER A 132 -10.85 24.52 -13.25
CA SER A 132 -11.98 24.24 -12.36
C SER A 132 -11.63 23.12 -11.39
N LYS A 133 -10.97 22.04 -11.84
CA LYS A 133 -10.54 20.91 -10.99
C LYS A 133 -9.48 21.30 -9.95
N SER A 134 -8.54 22.19 -10.27
CA SER A 134 -7.58 22.74 -9.31
C SER A 134 -8.23 23.71 -8.31
N TYR A 135 -9.26 24.45 -8.73
CA TYR A 135 -10.16 25.16 -7.83
C TYR A 135 -10.97 24.19 -6.94
N TRP A 136 -11.46 23.07 -7.47
CA TRP A 136 -12.16 22.02 -6.72
C TRP A 136 -11.24 21.27 -5.76
N ALA A 137 -9.98 21.02 -6.12
CA ALA A 137 -8.98 20.37 -5.28
C ALA A 137 -8.60 21.22 -4.05
N ARG A 138 -8.77 22.55 -4.13
CA ARG A 138 -8.71 23.47 -2.99
C ARG A 138 -9.97 23.42 -2.10
N ARG A 139 -11.14 23.12 -2.68
CA ARG A 139 -12.45 23.36 -2.04
C ARG A 139 -13.16 22.11 -1.49
N LEU A 140 -12.81 20.89 -1.94
CA LEU A 140 -13.60 19.69 -1.61
C LEU A 140 -13.33 19.11 -0.20
N ASN A 141 -14.35 19.23 0.64
CA ASN A 141 -14.60 18.46 1.86
C ASN A 141 -15.22 17.08 1.49
N ARG A 142 -14.64 16.00 2.04
CA ARG A 142 -15.12 14.60 2.21
C ARG A 142 -16.35 14.14 1.38
N ARG A 143 -16.17 13.23 0.41
CA ARG A 143 -17.06 12.05 0.13
C ARG A 143 -16.76 11.26 -1.16
N GLN A 144 -16.04 11.82 -2.14
CA GLN A 144 -15.91 11.15 -3.46
C GLN A 144 -14.74 10.17 -3.59
N ILE A 145 -13.64 10.39 -2.87
CA ILE A 145 -12.42 9.55 -3.01
C ILE A 145 -12.53 8.27 -2.16
N SER A 146 -13.19 8.32 -0.99
CA SER A 146 -13.38 7.12 -0.16
C SER A 146 -14.26 6.08 -0.85
N GLN A 147 -15.29 6.48 -1.60
CA GLN A 147 -16.15 5.53 -2.34
C GLN A 147 -15.38 4.85 -3.47
N GLN A 148 -14.61 5.58 -4.28
CA GLN A 148 -13.85 4.97 -5.38
C GLN A 148 -12.66 4.13 -4.91
N GLN A 149 -11.97 4.54 -3.84
CA GLN A 149 -10.90 3.72 -3.25
C GLN A 149 -11.46 2.45 -2.62
N LEU A 150 -12.56 2.51 -1.87
CA LEU A 150 -13.21 1.33 -1.31
C LEU A 150 -13.74 0.38 -2.42
N TYR A 151 -14.30 0.93 -3.51
CA TYR A 151 -14.76 0.12 -4.65
C TYR A 151 -13.60 -0.58 -5.37
N SER A 152 -12.45 0.10 -5.54
CA SER A 152 -11.26 -0.47 -6.19
C SER A 152 -10.55 -1.52 -5.34
N ILE A 153 -10.62 -1.39 -4.01
CA ILE A 153 -10.06 -2.36 -3.07
C ILE A 153 -10.97 -3.58 -2.98
N TRP A 154 -12.28 -3.40 -2.92
CA TRP A 154 -13.26 -4.49 -2.90
C TRP A 154 -13.28 -5.26 -4.23
N ALA A 155 -13.22 -4.58 -5.38
CA ALA A 155 -13.18 -5.22 -6.69
C ALA A 155 -11.91 -6.06 -6.92
N ARG A 156 -10.76 -5.66 -6.38
CA ARG A 156 -9.51 -6.46 -6.45
C ARG A 156 -9.52 -7.65 -5.51
N ALA A 157 -10.11 -7.52 -4.33
CA ALA A 157 -10.19 -8.60 -3.36
C ALA A 157 -11.19 -9.72 -3.75
N VAL A 158 -12.08 -9.47 -4.72
CA VAL A 158 -13.07 -10.45 -5.22
C VAL A 158 -12.58 -11.18 -6.48
N GLN A 159 -11.46 -10.74 -7.08
CA GLN A 159 -10.88 -11.33 -8.29
C GLN A 159 -9.60 -12.16 -8.05
N GLU A 160 -9.11 -12.23 -6.81
CA GLU A 160 -8.04 -13.15 -6.35
C GLU A 160 -8.64 -14.24 -5.45
#